data_AF-A0A3J5LR99-F1
#
_entry.id   AF-A0A3J5LR99-F1
#
_cell.length_a   1.000
_cell.length_b   1.000
_cell.length_c   1.000
_cell.angle_alpha   90.00
_cell.angle_beta   90.00
_cell.angle_gamma   90.00
#
_symmetry.space_group_name_H-M   'P 1'
#
loop_
_entity.id
_entity.type
_entity.pdbx_description
1 polymer ?
#
loop_
_entity_poly.entity_id
_entity_poly.type
_entity_poly.pdbx_seq_one_letter_code
_entity_poly.pdbx_strand_id
1 'polypeptide(L)'
;MINGINSYSSYNYTNTFSNNTSNIKSSNVANDNSSLVSDKSRAVSKMLGYGVDKDGFFTSDFNEAAGLPKDYKIYAKDIENFVNIQTKSLLSSYINIDIAKSIGNAYKVFSQLLNDELNNKINFTKEDLVKIPQGFEFNQNTLEINKKYNLNDKEYKDFMSNYQNYSPTSHNIKIMTFFSLDDKSDIFKYSLIDPTPYSNNDKTITKSGIFMTFFTGFQAKNYFIEGQTSILGKMQGFDKTMSQSEIDNLNKFISENSMNFKGDIFKLFDLLNSDMSIDDFKQKILEQKENLNNPTKNTNNKETSEEDKKKPFKPIQAQSSSETYKDDNKMNELLKKLLENKFGTSDELELLFGMKFSDDNTGEFNKIISQNTAQKSIDIKA
;
A
#
# COMPACT_ATOMS: atom_id res chain seq x y z
N MET A 1 -49.04 9.54 45.25
CA MET A 1 -48.24 8.34 44.90
C MET A 1 -48.29 8.23 43.39
N ILE A 2 -47.23 8.63 42.70
CA ILE A 2 -47.15 8.72 41.24
C ILE A 2 -46.09 7.73 40.77
N ASN A 3 -46.47 6.92 39.78
CA ASN A 3 -45.68 5.86 39.17
C ASN A 3 -44.66 6.40 38.16
N GLY A 4 -43.62 5.59 37.94
CA GLY A 4 -42.37 5.94 37.29
C GLY A 4 -42.42 6.19 35.79
N ILE A 5 -41.46 7.00 35.35
CA ILE A 5 -40.99 7.14 33.98
C ILE A 5 -39.49 6.82 33.96
N ASN A 6 -39.08 6.11 32.91
CA ASN A 6 -37.76 5.67 32.47
C ASN A 6 -36.58 6.63 32.76
N SER A 7 -35.35 6.08 32.88
CA SER A 7 -34.30 6.29 31.86
C SER A 7 -33.00 5.53 32.16
N TYR A 8 -32.38 5.08 31.07
CA TYR A 8 -31.11 4.37 30.95
C TYR A 8 -29.93 5.24 31.41
N SER A 9 -28.97 4.62 32.11
CA SER A 9 -27.71 5.25 32.54
C SER A 9 -26.54 4.78 31.68
N SER A 10 -25.95 5.73 30.97
CA SER A 10 -24.64 5.68 30.30
C SER A 10 -23.49 5.57 31.31
N TYR A 11 -22.59 4.60 31.15
CA TYR A 11 -21.34 4.56 31.92
C TYR A 11 -20.26 5.38 31.21
N ASN A 12 -19.97 6.57 31.74
CA ASN A 12 -18.76 7.34 31.46
C ASN A 12 -17.71 6.96 32.52
N TYR A 13 -16.60 6.35 32.08
CA TYR A 13 -15.41 6.19 32.92
C TYR A 13 -14.65 7.51 32.98
N THR A 14 -14.61 8.12 34.16
CA THR A 14 -13.71 9.24 34.48
C THR A 14 -12.53 8.69 35.28
N ASN A 15 -11.34 8.70 34.70
CA ASN A 15 -10.11 8.48 35.46
C ASN A 15 -9.60 9.84 35.97
N THR A 16 -9.82 10.08 37.25
CA THR A 16 -9.31 11.23 37.99
C THR A 16 -7.79 11.11 38.15
N PHE A 17 -7.06 12.12 37.66
CA PHE A 17 -5.65 12.34 37.94
C PHE A 17 -5.45 12.71 39.41
N SER A 18 -4.72 11.88 40.16
CA SER A 18 -4.14 12.27 41.44
C SER A 18 -2.75 12.83 41.20
N ASN A 19 -2.63 14.15 41.28
CA ASN A 19 -1.36 14.86 41.43
C ASN A 19 -0.73 14.51 42.77
N ASN A 20 0.46 13.90 42.74
CA ASN A 20 1.43 14.07 43.81
C ASN A 20 2.78 14.43 43.21
N THR A 21 3.10 15.71 43.30
CA THR A 21 4.40 16.30 43.04
C THR A 21 5.43 15.75 44.01
N SER A 22 6.45 15.08 43.46
CA SER A 22 7.75 14.94 44.10
C SER A 22 8.80 15.35 43.08
N ASN A 23 9.30 16.57 43.24
CA ASN A 23 10.46 17.09 42.54
C ASN A 23 11.66 16.18 42.84
N ILE A 24 12.05 15.36 41.87
CA ILE A 24 13.41 14.83 41.80
C ILE A 24 13.95 15.23 40.42
N LYS A 25 14.72 16.32 40.40
CA LYS A 25 15.75 16.53 39.38
C LYS A 25 16.71 15.35 39.49
N SER A 26 16.59 14.39 38.57
CA SER A 26 17.66 13.43 38.32
C SER A 26 18.22 13.73 36.93
N SER A 27 19.31 14.48 36.92
CA SER A 27 20.17 14.64 35.76
C SER A 27 21.02 13.38 35.59
N ASN A 28 20.92 12.81 34.39
CA ASN A 28 21.87 11.92 33.71
C ASN A 28 22.19 10.55 34.35
N VAL A 29 21.54 9.51 33.82
CA VAL A 29 22.26 8.31 33.34
C VAL A 29 21.57 7.85 32.04
N ALA A 30 22.32 7.88 30.94
CA ALA A 30 21.92 7.26 29.68
C ALA A 30 21.70 5.76 29.91
N ASN A 31 20.46 5.32 29.71
CA ASN A 31 20.15 3.93 29.42
C ASN A 31 19.25 3.96 28.17
N ASP A 32 19.88 4.25 27.03
CA ASP A 32 19.25 4.46 25.72
C ASP A 32 18.82 3.12 25.08
N ASN A 33 18.12 2.27 25.83
CA ASN A 33 17.37 1.13 25.28
C ASN A 33 15.99 1.07 25.95
N SER A 34 15.29 2.20 25.98
CA SER A 34 13.86 2.18 26.32
C SER A 34 13.10 1.49 25.19
N SER A 35 12.28 0.50 25.55
CA SER A 35 11.30 -0.11 24.64
C SER A 35 10.16 0.84 24.25
N LEU A 36 10.10 2.03 24.85
CA LEU A 36 9.07 3.01 24.60
C LEU A 36 9.52 4.07 23.60
N VAL A 37 8.53 4.64 22.91
CA VAL A 37 8.69 5.80 22.04
C VAL A 37 9.24 7.00 22.81
N SER A 38 10.10 7.77 22.15
CA SER A 38 10.65 9.01 22.69
C SER A 38 9.59 10.11 22.74
N ASP A 39 9.68 10.99 23.74
CA ASP A 39 8.79 12.16 23.84
C ASP A 39 9.00 13.10 22.64
N LYS A 40 7.93 13.78 22.20
CA LYS A 40 7.97 14.78 21.11
C LYS A 40 9.10 15.82 21.25
N SER A 41 9.44 16.23 22.48
CA SER A 41 10.53 17.18 22.74
C SER A 41 11.92 16.65 22.36
N ARG A 42 12.08 15.34 22.18
CA ARG A 42 13.33 14.69 21.75
C ARG A 42 13.49 14.58 20.24
N ALA A 43 12.54 15.12 19.46
CA ALA A 43 12.65 15.15 18.00
C ALA A 43 13.86 15.98 17.56
N VAL A 44 14.71 15.39 16.71
CA VAL A 44 15.85 16.05 16.08
C VAL A 44 15.59 16.40 14.61
N SER A 45 14.58 15.79 14.01
CA SER A 45 14.12 16.11 12.65
C SER A 45 12.60 15.90 12.52
N LYS A 46 12.06 16.11 11.32
CA LYS A 46 10.66 15.84 10.99
C LYS A 46 10.55 15.01 9.72
N MET A 47 9.59 14.09 9.70
CA MET A 47 9.27 13.26 8.54
C MET A 47 7.74 13.11 8.45
N LEU A 48 7.17 13.31 7.26
CA LEU A 48 5.71 13.26 7.03
C LEU A 48 4.88 14.15 8.00
N GLY A 49 5.49 15.22 8.54
CA GLY A 49 4.84 16.14 9.48
C GLY A 49 5.08 15.83 10.96
N TYR A 50 5.68 14.69 11.31
CA TYR A 50 5.88 14.22 12.69
C TYR A 50 7.34 14.27 13.12
N GLY A 51 7.60 14.40 14.43
CA GLY A 51 8.95 14.40 14.97
C GLY A 51 9.65 13.05 14.84
N VAL A 52 10.96 13.07 14.57
CA VAL A 52 11.82 11.88 14.50
C VAL A 52 12.98 12.07 15.46
N ASP A 53 13.24 11.06 16.29
CA ASP A 53 14.32 11.07 17.27
C ASP A 53 15.69 10.77 16.64
N LYS A 54 16.73 10.83 17.47
CA LYS A 54 18.12 10.61 17.06
C LYS A 54 18.40 9.20 16.51
N ASP A 55 17.54 8.23 16.84
CA ASP A 55 17.69 6.83 16.44
C ASP A 55 16.82 6.52 15.20
N GLY A 56 16.14 7.53 14.64
CA GLY A 56 15.36 7.44 13.41
C GLY A 56 13.93 6.95 13.60
N PHE A 57 13.45 6.82 14.84
CA PHE A 57 12.07 6.47 15.14
C PHE A 57 11.19 7.71 15.24
N PHE A 58 9.91 7.59 14.88
CA PHE A 58 8.94 8.64 15.18
C PHE A 58 8.83 8.87 16.69
N THR A 59 8.62 10.13 17.08
CA THR A 59 8.35 10.50 18.48
C THR A 59 6.89 10.30 18.86
N SER A 60 6.55 10.53 20.13
CA SER A 60 5.21 10.28 20.68
C SER A 60 4.07 11.03 19.99
N ASP A 61 4.36 12.13 19.29
CA ASP A 61 3.36 12.88 18.52
C ASP A 61 2.77 12.08 17.35
N PHE A 62 3.56 11.21 16.72
CA PHE A 62 3.04 10.28 15.72
C PHE A 62 2.13 9.24 16.36
N ASN A 63 2.55 8.64 17.49
CA ASN A 63 1.75 7.65 18.20
C ASN A 63 0.42 8.24 18.67
N GLU A 64 0.42 9.48 19.18
CA GLU A 64 -0.79 10.21 19.56
C GLU A 64 -1.73 10.41 18.37
N ALA A 65 -1.21 10.83 17.21
CA ALA A 65 -2.01 11.02 16.00
C ALA A 65 -2.58 9.71 15.44
N ALA A 66 -1.81 8.61 15.54
CA ALA A 66 -2.21 7.29 15.08
C ALA A 66 -3.01 6.48 16.11
N GLY A 67 -3.10 6.94 17.36
CA GLY A 67 -3.72 6.18 18.46
C GLY A 67 -2.93 4.93 18.87
N LEU A 68 -1.61 4.95 18.72
CA LEU A 68 -0.71 3.86 19.13
C LEU A 68 -0.31 3.98 20.60
N PRO A 69 -0.17 2.85 21.33
CA PRO A 69 0.48 2.85 22.63
C PRO A 69 1.95 3.26 22.58
N LYS A 70 2.53 3.60 23.73
CA LYS A 70 3.92 4.08 23.83
C LYS A 70 4.96 2.99 23.57
N ASP A 71 4.62 1.71 23.67
CA ASP A 71 5.53 0.59 23.39
C ASP A 71 5.63 0.23 21.90
N TYR A 72 5.03 1.04 21.02
CA TYR A 72 5.22 0.97 19.58
C TYR A 72 6.24 2.02 19.12
N LYS A 73 7.40 1.57 18.66
CA LYS A 73 8.45 2.40 18.06
C LYS A 73 8.48 2.15 16.56
N ILE A 74 8.04 3.14 15.79
CA ILE A 74 7.93 3.04 14.33
C ILE A 74 9.12 3.72 13.68
N TYR A 75 9.90 2.99 12.89
CA TYR A 75 11.05 3.55 12.19
C TYR A 75 10.56 4.45 11.05
N ALA A 76 10.94 5.72 11.08
CA ALA A 76 10.31 6.73 10.24
C ALA A 76 10.57 6.48 8.75
N LYS A 77 11.76 5.95 8.42
CA LYS A 77 12.17 5.71 7.04
C LYS A 77 11.33 4.63 6.34
N ASP A 78 10.90 3.60 7.06
CA ASP A 78 10.02 2.56 6.50
C ASP A 78 8.68 3.14 6.06
N ILE A 79 8.12 4.03 6.89
CA ILE A 79 6.85 4.70 6.60
C ILE A 79 7.00 5.69 5.45
N GLU A 80 8.09 6.45 5.40
CA GLU A 80 8.38 7.33 4.26
C GLU A 80 8.52 6.53 2.95
N ASN A 81 9.25 5.41 2.98
CA ASN A 81 9.40 4.54 1.82
C ASN A 81 8.04 3.98 1.38
N PHE A 82 7.24 3.49 2.33
CA PHE A 82 5.88 3.00 2.06
C PHE A 82 5.02 4.08 1.39
N VAL A 83 4.97 5.30 1.94
CA VAL A 83 4.20 6.41 1.36
C VAL A 83 4.71 6.76 -0.04
N ASN A 84 6.02 6.81 -0.24
CA ASN A 84 6.60 7.11 -1.56
C ASN A 84 6.22 6.04 -2.60
N ILE A 85 6.22 4.76 -2.26
CA ILE A 85 5.80 3.68 -3.18
C ILE A 85 4.34 3.86 -3.59
N GLN A 86 3.47 4.25 -2.65
CA GLN A 86 2.04 4.38 -2.91
C GLN A 86 1.66 5.67 -3.67
N THR A 87 2.52 6.70 -3.64
CA THR A 87 2.18 8.06 -4.11
C THR A 87 3.12 8.63 -5.18
N LYS A 88 4.29 8.02 -5.39
CA LYS A 88 5.35 8.54 -6.28
C LYS A 88 5.98 7.48 -7.19
N SER A 89 5.47 6.25 -7.18
CA SER A 89 5.86 5.22 -8.14
C SER A 89 5.41 5.59 -9.55
N LEU A 90 6.02 4.94 -10.55
CA LEU A 90 5.63 5.07 -11.96
C LEU A 90 4.12 4.95 -12.15
N LEU A 91 3.51 4.03 -11.41
CA LEU A 91 2.08 3.89 -11.25
C LEU A 91 1.75 3.95 -9.75
N SER A 92 0.97 4.96 -9.37
CA SER A 92 0.63 5.27 -7.98
C SER A 92 -0.87 5.16 -7.76
N SER A 93 -1.24 4.40 -6.74
CA SER A 93 -2.63 4.15 -6.36
C SER A 93 -3.24 5.31 -5.57
N TYR A 94 -2.40 6.12 -4.94
CA TYR A 94 -2.81 7.23 -4.09
C TYR A 94 -2.13 8.52 -4.55
N ILE A 95 -2.84 9.64 -4.40
CA ILE A 95 -2.31 10.99 -4.58
C ILE A 95 -1.64 11.45 -3.30
N ASN A 96 -2.28 11.15 -2.18
CA ASN A 96 -1.80 11.40 -0.83
C ASN A 96 -2.38 10.36 0.13
N ILE A 97 -1.73 10.21 1.28
CA ILE A 97 -2.11 9.26 2.33
C ILE A 97 -2.11 9.99 3.67
N ASP A 98 -3.19 9.83 4.44
CA ASP A 98 -3.21 10.12 5.87
C ASP A 98 -2.56 8.94 6.61
N ILE A 99 -1.25 9.01 6.77
CA ILE A 99 -0.46 7.90 7.25
C ILE A 99 -0.70 7.58 8.73
N ALA A 100 -0.99 8.59 9.55
CA ALA A 100 -1.32 8.37 10.96
C ALA A 100 -2.66 7.64 11.09
N LYS A 101 -3.68 8.09 10.34
CA LYS A 101 -4.98 7.41 10.32
C LYS A 101 -4.87 5.98 9.75
N SER A 102 -4.06 5.78 8.71
CA SER A 102 -3.82 4.47 8.09
C SER A 102 -3.18 3.48 9.08
N ILE A 103 -2.13 3.92 9.78
CA ILE A 103 -1.46 3.13 10.83
C ILE A 103 -2.41 2.87 12.00
N GLY A 104 -3.20 3.85 12.41
CA GLY A 104 -4.20 3.69 13.46
C GLY A 104 -5.28 2.67 13.11
N ASN A 105 -5.76 2.66 11.86
CA ASN A 105 -6.68 1.64 11.36
C ASN A 105 -6.07 0.24 11.40
N ALA A 106 -4.82 0.10 10.94
CA ALA A 106 -4.11 -1.16 11.00
C ALA A 106 -3.93 -1.65 12.45
N TYR A 107 -3.58 -0.74 13.38
CA TYR A 107 -3.41 -1.07 14.80
C TYR A 107 -4.71 -1.55 15.45
N LYS A 108 -5.86 -0.91 15.15
CA LYS A 108 -7.17 -1.36 15.63
C LYS A 108 -7.44 -2.83 15.27
N VAL A 109 -7.07 -3.24 14.06
CA VAL A 109 -7.22 -4.64 13.61
C VAL A 109 -6.15 -5.53 14.25
N PHE A 110 -4.88 -5.13 14.18
CA PHE A 110 -3.75 -5.91 14.68
C PHE A 110 -3.86 -6.24 16.17
N SER A 111 -4.26 -5.27 17.00
CA SER A 111 -4.43 -5.47 18.44
C SER A 111 -5.47 -6.55 18.77
N GLN A 112 -6.49 -6.75 17.92
CA GLN A 112 -7.48 -7.82 18.09
C GLN A 112 -6.90 -9.21 17.77
N LEU A 113 -5.78 -9.31 17.03
CA LEU A 113 -5.12 -10.58 16.72
C LEU A 113 -4.27 -11.10 17.88
N LEU A 114 -3.87 -10.23 18.81
CA LEU A 114 -3.05 -10.60 19.96
C LEU A 114 -3.94 -11.05 21.13
N ASN A 115 -3.54 -12.10 21.83
CA ASN A 115 -4.13 -12.46 23.12
C ASN A 115 -3.42 -11.69 24.26
N ASP A 116 -3.91 -11.82 25.50
CA ASP A 116 -3.35 -11.09 26.66
C ASP A 116 -1.86 -11.39 26.90
N GLU A 117 -1.41 -12.61 26.62
CA GLU A 117 0.01 -12.99 26.72
C GLU A 117 0.86 -12.20 25.73
N LEU A 118 0.47 -12.22 24.44
CA LEU A 118 1.21 -11.57 23.36
C LEU A 118 1.10 -10.04 23.43
N ASN A 119 -0.04 -9.52 23.85
CA ASN A 119 -0.28 -8.08 23.92
C ASN A 119 0.63 -7.39 24.95
N ASN A 120 1.13 -8.11 25.97
CA ASN A 120 2.06 -7.56 26.96
C ASN A 120 3.55 -7.80 26.61
N LYS A 121 3.85 -8.58 25.55
CA LYS A 121 5.23 -8.84 25.13
C LYS A 121 5.82 -7.66 24.37
N ILE A 122 7.12 -7.42 24.58
CA ILE A 122 7.90 -6.42 23.83
C ILE A 122 8.65 -7.10 22.68
N ASN A 123 9.19 -8.30 22.92
CA ASN A 123 9.93 -9.10 21.96
C ASN A 123 9.28 -10.48 21.81
N PHE A 124 9.29 -11.00 20.59
CA PHE A 124 8.59 -12.21 20.18
C PHE A 124 9.58 -13.22 19.63
N THR A 125 9.41 -14.48 20.01
CA THR A 125 10.12 -15.61 19.41
C THR A 125 9.34 -16.19 18.23
N LYS A 126 9.92 -17.15 17.49
CA LYS A 126 9.19 -17.87 16.45
C LYS A 126 7.96 -18.59 16.99
N GLU A 127 8.07 -19.18 18.18
CA GLU A 127 6.96 -19.88 18.85
C GLU A 127 5.81 -18.91 19.20
N ASP A 128 6.12 -17.64 19.50
CA ASP A 128 5.10 -16.61 19.71
C ASP A 128 4.38 -16.25 18.41
N LEU A 129 5.09 -16.16 17.29
CA LEU A 129 4.50 -15.83 15.99
C LEU A 129 3.47 -16.86 15.54
N VAL A 130 3.70 -18.15 15.82
CA VAL A 130 2.75 -19.24 15.50
C VAL A 130 1.44 -19.13 16.30
N LYS A 131 1.45 -18.44 17.46
CA LYS A 131 0.25 -18.18 18.26
C LYS A 131 -0.61 -17.04 17.71
N ILE A 132 -0.08 -16.19 16.84
CA ILE A 132 -0.87 -15.16 16.16
C ILE A 132 -1.69 -15.85 15.06
N PRO A 133 -3.00 -15.55 14.90
CA PRO A 133 -3.76 -16.05 13.76
C PRO A 133 -3.07 -15.68 12.44
N GLN A 134 -2.98 -16.63 11.51
CA GLN A 134 -2.27 -16.50 10.24
C GLN A 134 -3.17 -16.01 9.11
N GLY A 135 -4.48 -16.08 9.30
CA GLY A 135 -5.46 -15.38 8.49
C GLY A 135 -6.61 -14.91 9.36
N PHE A 136 -7.38 -13.95 8.86
CA PHE A 136 -8.58 -13.46 9.53
C PHE A 136 -9.59 -12.88 8.55
N GLU A 137 -10.82 -12.75 9.03
CA GLU A 137 -11.89 -11.99 8.36
C GLU A 137 -12.27 -10.80 9.22
N PHE A 138 -12.37 -9.62 8.61
CA PHE A 138 -12.75 -8.39 9.30
C PHE A 138 -13.71 -7.56 8.46
N ASN A 139 -14.53 -6.74 9.13
CA ASN A 139 -15.38 -5.77 8.44
C ASN A 139 -14.57 -4.50 8.12
N GLN A 140 -14.46 -4.12 6.85
CA GLN A 140 -13.63 -2.99 6.43
C GLN A 140 -14.13 -1.62 6.92
N ASN A 141 -15.41 -1.51 7.29
CA ASN A 141 -16.00 -0.26 7.77
C ASN A 141 -15.82 -0.11 9.29
N THR A 142 -16.01 -1.20 10.05
CA THR A 142 -15.89 -1.16 11.52
C THR A 142 -14.50 -1.53 12.03
N LEU A 143 -13.69 -2.17 11.20
CA LEU A 143 -12.37 -2.75 11.53
C LEU A 143 -12.44 -3.83 12.62
N GLU A 144 -13.60 -4.46 12.81
CA GLU A 144 -13.79 -5.56 13.75
C GLU A 144 -13.47 -6.90 13.11
N ILE A 145 -12.74 -7.75 13.83
CA ILE A 145 -12.44 -9.12 13.40
C ILE A 145 -13.60 -10.04 13.75
N ASN A 146 -14.13 -10.70 12.73
CA ASN A 146 -15.27 -11.60 12.87
C ASN A 146 -14.82 -13.07 12.93
N LYS A 147 -13.67 -13.39 12.33
CA LYS A 147 -13.13 -14.75 12.29
C LYS A 147 -11.60 -14.75 12.23
N LYS A 148 -10.97 -15.73 12.87
CA LYS A 148 -9.52 -15.94 12.94
C LYS A 148 -9.18 -17.35 12.49
N TYR A 149 -8.04 -17.51 11.83
CA TYR A 149 -7.53 -18.79 11.33
C TYR A 149 -6.13 -19.01 11.86
N ASN A 150 -5.93 -20.02 12.71
CA ASN A 150 -4.60 -20.33 13.24
C ASN A 150 -3.90 -21.34 12.32
N LEU A 151 -2.57 -21.29 12.28
CA LEU A 151 -1.74 -22.10 11.36
C LEU A 151 -2.09 -23.60 11.38
N ASN A 152 -2.39 -24.12 12.57
CA ASN A 152 -2.60 -25.55 12.81
C ASN A 152 -4.06 -25.99 12.60
N ASP A 153 -4.98 -25.07 12.31
CA ASP A 153 -6.40 -25.38 12.15
C ASP A 153 -6.67 -25.93 10.74
N LYS A 154 -7.56 -26.93 10.65
CA LYS A 154 -8.00 -27.46 9.34
C LYS A 154 -8.58 -26.36 8.44
N GLU A 155 -9.32 -25.43 9.04
CA GLU A 155 -9.93 -24.30 8.33
C GLU A 155 -8.89 -23.34 7.73
N TYR A 156 -7.67 -23.26 8.28
CA TYR A 156 -6.61 -22.44 7.70
C TYR A 156 -6.12 -23.01 6.37
N LYS A 157 -6.10 -24.35 6.21
CA LYS A 157 -5.77 -24.98 4.93
C LYS A 157 -6.80 -24.61 3.86
N ASP A 158 -8.09 -24.70 4.22
CA ASP A 158 -9.17 -24.31 3.32
C ASP A 158 -9.13 -22.81 2.98
N PHE A 159 -8.84 -21.96 3.97
CA PHE A 159 -8.59 -20.53 3.76
C PHE A 159 -7.48 -20.31 2.73
N MET A 160 -6.31 -20.93 2.92
CA MET A 160 -5.15 -20.74 2.05
C MET A 160 -5.40 -21.24 0.63
N SER A 161 -6.05 -22.41 0.48
CA SER A 161 -6.38 -22.96 -0.84
C SER A 161 -7.34 -22.07 -1.64
N ASN A 162 -8.22 -21.32 -0.97
CA ASN A 162 -9.18 -20.44 -1.63
C ASN A 162 -8.72 -18.98 -1.73
N TYR A 163 -7.68 -18.58 -1.00
CA TYR A 163 -7.24 -17.19 -0.90
C TYR A 163 -6.77 -16.62 -2.25
N GLN A 164 -6.13 -17.42 -3.10
CA GLN A 164 -5.63 -16.95 -4.39
C GLN A 164 -6.73 -16.46 -5.34
N ASN A 165 -7.92 -17.07 -5.28
CA ASN A 165 -9.07 -16.70 -6.11
C ASN A 165 -10.06 -15.80 -5.36
N TYR A 166 -9.68 -15.32 -4.17
CA TYR A 166 -10.55 -14.49 -3.36
C TYR A 166 -10.64 -13.08 -3.94
N SER A 167 -11.82 -12.72 -4.41
CA SER A 167 -12.20 -11.34 -4.69
C SER A 167 -13.32 -10.95 -3.72
N PRO A 168 -13.12 -9.96 -2.84
CA PRO A 168 -14.16 -9.54 -1.91
C PRO A 168 -15.36 -8.96 -2.66
N THR A 169 -16.54 -9.55 -2.46
CA THR A 169 -17.82 -9.04 -2.98
C THR A 169 -18.64 -8.31 -1.92
N SER A 170 -18.10 -8.18 -0.70
CA SER A 170 -18.76 -7.59 0.46
C SER A 170 -17.78 -6.79 1.31
N HIS A 171 -18.30 -6.08 2.31
CA HIS A 171 -17.50 -5.35 3.29
C HIS A 171 -16.72 -6.26 4.26
N ASN A 172 -16.97 -7.57 4.26
CA ASN A 172 -16.18 -8.52 5.04
C ASN A 172 -15.02 -9.02 4.18
N ILE A 173 -13.82 -8.66 4.60
CA ILE A 173 -12.55 -8.90 3.90
C ILE A 173 -11.81 -10.04 4.59
N LYS A 174 -11.38 -11.02 3.79
CA LYS A 174 -10.47 -12.08 4.24
C LYS A 174 -9.04 -11.71 3.89
N ILE A 175 -8.12 -11.89 4.82
CA ILE A 175 -6.72 -11.46 4.63
C ILE A 175 -5.74 -12.34 5.41
N MET A 176 -4.56 -12.54 4.83
CA MET A 176 -3.44 -13.18 5.53
C MET A 176 -2.78 -12.18 6.48
N THR A 177 -2.40 -12.66 7.67
CA THR A 177 -1.67 -11.83 8.64
C THR A 177 -0.24 -11.60 8.19
N PHE A 178 0.43 -12.66 7.73
CA PHE A 178 1.81 -12.63 7.24
C PHE A 178 1.91 -13.47 5.95
N PHE A 179 2.84 -13.10 5.06
CA PHE A 179 3.00 -13.77 3.75
C PHE A 179 3.67 -15.14 3.82
N SER A 180 4.46 -15.39 4.87
CA SER A 180 5.12 -16.68 5.08
C SER A 180 5.45 -16.87 6.56
N LEU A 181 4.91 -17.93 7.14
CA LEU A 181 5.30 -18.47 8.44
C LEU A 181 5.41 -20.00 8.32
N ASP A 182 6.53 -20.46 7.77
CA ASP A 182 7.02 -21.85 7.87
C ASP A 182 8.27 -21.94 8.78
N ASP A 183 8.74 -23.16 9.05
CA ASP A 183 9.85 -23.44 9.97
C ASP A 183 11.18 -22.73 9.61
N LYS A 184 11.34 -22.27 8.36
CA LYS A 184 12.53 -21.57 7.86
C LYS A 184 12.30 -20.08 7.59
N SER A 185 11.05 -19.65 7.56
CA SER A 185 10.66 -18.31 7.12
C SER A 185 11.05 -17.22 8.11
N ASP A 186 11.45 -16.10 7.51
CA ASP A 186 11.63 -14.80 8.14
C ASP A 186 10.40 -13.97 7.77
N ILE A 187 9.67 -13.44 8.76
CA ILE A 187 8.47 -12.62 8.51
C ILE A 187 8.79 -11.37 7.68
N PHE A 188 10.05 -10.93 7.68
CA PHE A 188 10.51 -9.79 6.90
C PHE A 188 10.81 -10.13 5.43
N LYS A 189 10.89 -11.42 5.05
CA LYS A 189 11.34 -11.86 3.72
C LYS A 189 10.57 -11.20 2.56
N TYR A 190 9.27 -10.98 2.74
CA TYR A 190 8.40 -10.34 1.75
C TYR A 190 7.86 -8.99 2.23
N SER A 191 8.50 -8.40 3.24
CA SER A 191 8.14 -7.10 3.78
C SER A 191 8.94 -5.99 3.09
N LEU A 192 8.35 -4.80 2.99
CA LEU A 192 8.97 -3.62 2.39
C LEU A 192 9.78 -2.79 3.41
N ILE A 193 10.00 -3.30 4.62
CA ILE A 193 10.65 -2.59 5.73
C ILE A 193 12.07 -3.10 5.97
N ASP A 194 12.91 -2.25 6.54
CA ASP A 194 14.21 -2.67 7.05
C ASP A 194 14.02 -3.52 8.32
N PRO A 195 14.49 -4.79 8.36
CA PRO A 195 14.38 -5.62 9.55
C PRO A 195 15.33 -5.17 10.68
N THR A 196 16.37 -4.40 10.37
CA THR A 196 17.46 -4.04 11.31
C THR A 196 16.96 -3.30 12.56
N PRO A 197 16.08 -2.28 12.47
CA PRO A 197 15.59 -1.55 13.64
C PRO A 197 14.67 -2.39 14.55
N TYR A 198 14.21 -3.56 14.08
CA TYR A 198 13.23 -4.39 14.76
C TYR A 198 13.74 -5.76 15.20
N SER A 199 14.96 -6.12 14.84
CA SER A 199 15.55 -7.42 15.12
C SER A 199 16.57 -7.32 16.25
N ASN A 200 16.44 -8.18 17.26
CA ASN A 200 17.38 -8.25 18.37
C ASN A 200 18.51 -9.27 18.08
N ASN A 201 19.62 -9.13 18.78
CA ASN A 201 20.78 -10.04 18.65
C ASN A 201 20.45 -11.50 19.00
N ASP A 202 19.46 -11.73 19.85
CA ASP A 202 18.97 -13.07 20.22
C ASP A 202 17.97 -13.66 19.20
N LYS A 203 17.81 -13.00 18.04
CA LYS A 203 16.87 -13.33 16.95
C LYS A 203 15.39 -13.17 17.32
N THR A 204 15.08 -12.56 18.45
CA THR A 204 13.71 -12.12 18.73
C THR A 204 13.36 -10.88 17.92
N ILE A 205 12.07 -10.71 17.65
CA ILE A 205 11.54 -9.59 16.87
C ILE A 205 10.73 -8.69 17.80
N THR A 206 10.92 -7.38 17.70
CA THR A 206 10.12 -6.43 18.46
C THR A 206 8.65 -6.47 18.05
N LYS A 207 7.74 -6.17 18.97
CA LYS A 207 6.30 -6.00 18.71
C LYS A 207 6.04 -5.02 17.56
N SER A 208 6.86 -3.96 17.50
CA SER A 208 6.78 -2.94 16.45
C SER A 208 7.15 -3.51 15.08
N GLY A 209 8.16 -4.38 14.99
CA GLY A 209 8.51 -5.07 13.76
C GLY A 209 7.41 -5.98 13.24
N ILE A 210 6.74 -6.72 14.13
CA ILE A 210 5.60 -7.57 13.75
C ILE A 210 4.45 -6.71 13.22
N PHE A 211 4.12 -5.63 13.94
CA PHE A 211 3.06 -4.72 13.53
C PHE A 211 3.38 -4.04 12.19
N MET A 212 4.62 -3.60 12.00
CA MET A 212 5.05 -3.00 10.75
C MET A 212 4.99 -3.99 9.60
N THR A 213 5.46 -5.23 9.79
CA THR A 213 5.30 -6.30 8.79
C THR A 213 3.83 -6.61 8.49
N PHE A 214 2.94 -6.56 9.49
CA PHE A 214 1.50 -6.70 9.27
C PHE A 214 0.94 -5.55 8.41
N PHE A 215 1.33 -4.30 8.71
CA PHE A 215 0.84 -3.13 8.00
C PHE A 215 1.38 -3.01 6.57
N THR A 216 2.69 -3.24 6.37
CA THR A 216 3.38 -3.11 5.08
C THR A 216 3.45 -4.42 4.32
N GLY A 217 2.92 -5.51 4.88
CA GLY A 217 2.90 -6.81 4.22
C GLY A 217 2.29 -6.70 2.82
N PHE A 218 2.80 -7.50 1.89
CA PHE A 218 2.53 -7.42 0.45
C PHE A 218 1.09 -7.75 0.04
N GLN A 219 0.09 -7.12 0.62
CA GLN A 219 -1.31 -7.37 0.30
C GLN A 219 -1.62 -6.66 -1.03
N ALA A 220 -2.08 -7.42 -2.03
CA ALA A 220 -2.52 -6.87 -3.33
C ALA A 220 -3.51 -5.71 -3.18
N LYS A 221 -4.21 -5.66 -2.05
CA LYS A 221 -4.93 -4.49 -1.55
C LYS A 221 -4.63 -4.27 -0.07
N ASN A 222 -4.08 -3.11 0.29
CA ASN A 222 -3.97 -2.69 1.69
C ASN A 222 -5.25 -1.94 2.09
N TYR A 223 -6.12 -2.61 2.85
CA TYR A 223 -7.45 -2.09 3.23
C TYR A 223 -7.40 -1.05 4.37
N PHE A 224 -6.24 -0.83 4.96
CA PHE A 224 -6.08 0.08 6.10
C PHE A 224 -5.75 1.51 5.67
N ILE A 225 -5.27 1.69 4.43
CA ILE A 225 -4.87 3.00 3.91
C ILE A 225 -6.08 3.94 3.82
N GLU A 226 -5.85 5.17 4.26
CA GLU A 226 -6.75 6.31 4.15
C GLU A 226 -6.04 7.40 3.36
N GLY A 227 -6.68 7.90 2.30
CA GLY A 227 -6.07 8.89 1.43
C GLY A 227 -6.90 9.16 0.18
N GLN A 228 -6.48 10.16 -0.59
CA GLN A 228 -7.08 10.45 -1.89
C GLN A 228 -6.54 9.46 -2.92
N THR A 229 -7.43 8.72 -3.58
CA THR A 229 -7.06 7.75 -4.62
C THR A 229 -6.87 8.42 -5.98
N SER A 230 -5.90 7.90 -6.75
CA SER A 230 -5.76 8.22 -8.17
C SER A 230 -6.80 7.48 -9.02
N ILE A 231 -6.83 7.73 -10.34
CA ILE A 231 -7.64 6.91 -11.27
C ILE A 231 -7.24 5.43 -11.19
N LEU A 232 -5.94 5.12 -11.10
CA LEU A 232 -5.47 3.76 -10.91
C LEU A 232 -5.99 3.16 -9.59
N GLY A 233 -5.91 3.91 -8.49
CA GLY A 233 -6.44 3.46 -7.21
C GLY A 233 -7.95 3.19 -7.24
N LYS A 234 -8.69 4.01 -7.98
CA LYS A 234 -10.12 3.80 -8.25
C LYS A 234 -10.38 2.51 -9.03
N MET A 235 -9.62 2.26 -10.10
CA MET A 235 -9.69 0.99 -10.86
C MET A 235 -9.36 -0.24 -10.02
N GLN A 236 -8.43 -0.08 -9.08
CA GLN A 236 -8.05 -1.12 -8.12
C GLN A 236 -9.07 -1.28 -7.00
N GLY A 237 -10.09 -0.41 -6.90
CA GLY A 237 -11.11 -0.46 -5.86
C GLY A 237 -10.61 -0.04 -4.48
N PHE A 238 -9.62 0.85 -4.42
CA PHE A 238 -9.18 1.50 -3.18
C PHE A 238 -10.07 2.66 -2.77
N ASP A 239 -10.85 3.20 -3.69
CA ASP A 239 -11.83 4.21 -3.37
C ASP A 239 -13.05 3.58 -2.71
N LYS A 240 -13.16 3.75 -1.40
CA LYS A 240 -14.24 3.19 -0.57
C LYS A 240 -15.62 3.75 -0.92
N THR A 241 -15.69 4.83 -1.71
CA THR A 241 -16.96 5.42 -2.16
C THR A 241 -17.48 4.82 -3.46
N MET A 242 -16.65 4.08 -4.19
CA MET A 242 -17.04 3.45 -5.45
C MET A 242 -17.64 2.07 -5.25
N SER A 243 -18.72 1.78 -5.97
CA SER A 243 -19.29 0.45 -6.07
C SER A 243 -18.48 -0.44 -7.03
N GLN A 244 -18.61 -1.77 -6.88
CA GLN A 244 -17.96 -2.72 -7.78
C GLN A 244 -18.38 -2.52 -9.24
N SER A 245 -19.64 -2.16 -9.51
CA SER A 245 -20.11 -1.90 -10.87
C SER A 245 -19.48 -0.65 -11.49
N GLU A 246 -19.23 0.40 -10.70
CA GLU A 246 -18.51 1.59 -11.16
C GLU A 246 -17.05 1.26 -11.50
N ILE A 247 -16.40 0.44 -10.67
CA ILE A 247 -15.04 -0.06 -10.92
C ILE A 247 -15.01 -0.90 -12.20
N ASP A 248 -15.94 -1.85 -12.37
CA ASP A 248 -16.02 -2.71 -13.55
C ASP A 248 -16.28 -1.89 -14.82
N ASN A 249 -17.16 -0.88 -14.75
CA ASN A 249 -17.43 0.02 -15.87
C ASN A 249 -16.21 0.86 -16.26
N LEU A 250 -15.43 1.35 -15.27
CA LEU A 250 -14.19 2.07 -15.52
C LEU A 250 -13.13 1.17 -16.17
N ASN A 251 -12.93 -0.04 -15.63
CA ASN A 251 -12.00 -1.04 -16.18
C ASN A 251 -12.38 -1.43 -17.60
N LYS A 252 -13.68 -1.67 -17.85
CA LYS A 252 -14.20 -1.97 -19.19
C LYS A 252 -13.95 -0.81 -20.15
N PHE A 253 -14.29 0.42 -19.78
CA PHE A 253 -14.04 1.60 -20.62
C PHE A 253 -12.56 1.70 -21.03
N ILE A 254 -11.65 1.51 -20.07
CA ILE A 254 -10.22 1.55 -20.35
C ILE A 254 -9.86 0.42 -21.30
N SER A 255 -10.26 -0.82 -21.04
CA SER A 255 -9.96 -1.96 -21.92
C SER A 255 -10.44 -1.75 -23.37
N GLU A 256 -11.60 -1.13 -23.57
CA GLU A 256 -12.18 -0.87 -24.90
C GLU A 256 -11.51 0.31 -25.63
N ASN A 257 -10.86 1.22 -24.90
CA ASN A 257 -10.33 2.46 -25.46
C ASN A 257 -8.81 2.61 -25.37
N SER A 258 -8.13 1.84 -24.53
CA SER A 258 -6.68 1.88 -24.32
C SER A 258 -5.89 0.95 -25.24
N MET A 259 -6.51 -0.08 -25.82
CA MET A 259 -5.84 -1.01 -26.76
C MET A 259 -5.35 -0.33 -28.05
N ASN A 260 -5.73 0.92 -28.31
CA ASN A 260 -5.26 1.73 -29.44
C ASN A 260 -4.43 2.95 -29.01
N PHE A 261 -3.87 2.95 -27.81
CA PHE A 261 -2.95 4.00 -27.36
C PHE A 261 -1.63 3.88 -28.14
N LYS A 262 -1.63 4.32 -29.41
CA LYS A 262 -0.42 4.52 -30.21
C LYS A 262 0.34 5.79 -29.82
N GLY A 263 -0.01 6.37 -28.67
CA GLY A 263 0.63 7.52 -28.07
C GLY A 263 1.74 7.11 -27.10
N ASP A 264 2.39 8.11 -26.54
CA ASP A 264 3.37 7.97 -25.47
C ASP A 264 2.71 7.35 -24.22
N ILE A 265 3.08 6.10 -23.88
CA ILE A 265 2.55 5.34 -22.73
C ILE A 265 2.65 6.13 -21.42
N PHE A 266 3.65 7.00 -21.28
CA PHE A 266 3.83 7.82 -20.08
C PHE A 266 2.68 8.80 -19.89
N LYS A 267 2.03 9.26 -20.97
CA LYS A 267 0.81 10.07 -20.87
C LYS A 267 -0.36 9.28 -20.29
N LEU A 268 -0.45 7.98 -20.57
CA LEU A 268 -1.47 7.14 -19.93
C LEU A 268 -1.17 6.99 -18.45
N PHE A 269 0.10 6.80 -18.07
CA PHE A 269 0.50 6.72 -16.66
C PHE A 269 0.21 8.03 -15.91
N ASP A 270 0.49 9.19 -16.52
CA ASP A 270 0.13 10.49 -15.96
C ASP A 270 -1.38 10.63 -15.71
N LEU A 271 -2.20 10.15 -16.65
CA LEU A 271 -3.66 10.14 -16.47
C LEU A 271 -4.09 9.16 -15.37
N LEU A 272 -3.49 7.98 -15.30
CA LEU A 272 -3.78 6.97 -14.27
C LEU A 272 -3.38 7.44 -12.87
N ASN A 273 -2.29 8.20 -12.75
CA ASN A 273 -1.79 8.75 -11.50
C ASN A 273 -2.51 10.02 -11.05
N SER A 274 -3.40 10.57 -11.88
CA SER A 274 -4.07 11.85 -11.60
C SER A 274 -5.22 11.72 -10.60
N ASP A 275 -5.61 12.87 -10.03
CA ASP A 275 -6.70 13.04 -9.09
C ASP A 275 -8.01 13.52 -9.74
N MET A 276 -8.08 13.49 -11.08
CA MET A 276 -9.21 14.01 -11.84
C MET A 276 -10.49 13.20 -11.64
N SER A 277 -11.63 13.77 -12.06
CA SER A 277 -12.89 13.03 -12.07
C SER A 277 -12.85 11.91 -13.11
N ILE A 278 -13.65 10.86 -12.90
CA ILE A 278 -13.76 9.74 -13.85
C ILE A 278 -14.23 10.24 -15.23
N ASP A 279 -15.11 11.24 -15.26
CA ASP A 279 -15.64 11.78 -16.52
C ASP A 279 -14.57 12.57 -17.28
N ASP A 280 -13.80 13.41 -16.59
CA ASP A 280 -12.66 14.13 -17.19
C ASP A 280 -11.61 13.15 -17.71
N PHE A 281 -11.32 12.09 -16.95
CA PHE A 281 -10.40 11.03 -17.36
C PHE A 281 -10.89 10.34 -18.64
N LYS A 282 -12.16 9.93 -18.69
CA LYS A 282 -12.76 9.31 -19.87
C LYS A 282 -12.69 10.24 -21.08
N GLN A 283 -13.00 11.52 -20.90
CA GLN A 283 -12.93 12.51 -21.97
C GLN A 283 -11.50 12.63 -22.52
N LYS A 284 -10.48 12.75 -21.65
CA LYS A 284 -9.07 12.82 -22.08
C LYS A 284 -8.62 11.58 -22.84
N ILE A 285 -9.06 10.38 -22.44
CA ILE A 285 -8.77 9.14 -23.17
C ILE A 285 -9.37 9.18 -24.59
N LEU A 286 -10.61 9.67 -24.73
CA LEU A 286 -11.27 9.80 -26.04
C LEU A 286 -10.61 10.87 -26.93
N GLU A 287 -10.23 12.02 -26.37
CA GLU A 287 -9.52 13.08 -27.10
C GLU A 287 -8.18 12.59 -27.68
N GLN A 288 -7.44 11.78 -26.92
CA GLN A 288 -6.19 11.20 -27.42
C GLN A 288 -6.43 10.22 -28.58
N LYS A 289 -7.52 9.45 -28.54
CA LYS A 289 -7.94 8.55 -29.62
C LYS A 289 -8.32 9.31 -30.89
N GLU A 290 -9.02 10.44 -30.78
CA GLU A 290 -9.39 11.27 -31.93
C GLU A 290 -8.20 11.97 -32.59
N ASN A 291 -7.27 12.50 -31.79
CA ASN A 291 -6.06 13.16 -32.29
C ASN A 291 -5.14 12.20 -33.07
N LEU A 292 -5.15 10.90 -32.72
CA LEU A 292 -4.46 9.84 -33.44
C LEU A 292 -5.09 9.51 -34.80
N ASN A 293 -6.42 9.65 -34.91
CA ASN A 293 -7.15 9.37 -36.14
C ASN A 293 -7.17 10.58 -37.11
N ASN A 294 -6.79 11.79 -36.66
CA ASN A 294 -6.71 13.01 -37.47
C ASN A 294 -5.47 13.86 -37.12
N PRO A 295 -4.26 13.49 -37.57
CA PRO A 295 -3.03 14.20 -37.23
C PRO A 295 -2.93 15.65 -37.77
N THR A 296 -3.84 16.07 -38.66
CA THR A 296 -3.81 17.37 -39.36
C THR A 296 -4.40 18.55 -38.58
N LYS A 297 -5.01 18.36 -37.40
CA LYS A 297 -5.68 19.47 -36.70
C LYS A 297 -4.77 20.38 -35.85
N ASN A 298 -3.50 20.03 -35.60
CA ASN A 298 -2.63 20.80 -34.71
C ASN A 298 -1.56 21.67 -35.41
N THR A 299 -1.69 21.99 -36.69
CA THR A 299 -0.74 22.90 -37.39
C THR A 299 -1.29 24.29 -37.70
N ASN A 300 -2.50 24.64 -37.26
CA ASN A 300 -3.09 25.93 -37.57
C ASN A 300 -3.37 26.74 -36.30
N ASN A 301 -2.30 27.16 -35.63
CA ASN A 301 -2.31 28.34 -34.75
C ASN A 301 -0.90 28.94 -34.77
N LYS A 302 -0.52 29.51 -35.92
CA LYS A 302 0.51 30.54 -35.97
C LYS A 302 -0.06 31.67 -36.80
N GLU A 303 -0.45 32.72 -36.08
CA GLU A 303 -0.89 33.98 -36.63
C GLU A 303 0.12 34.46 -37.67
N THR A 304 -0.36 34.64 -38.90
CA THR A 304 0.31 35.37 -39.96
C THR A 304 0.40 36.83 -39.56
N SER A 305 1.61 37.30 -39.28
CA SER A 305 2.00 38.69 -39.54
C SER A 305 3.12 38.65 -40.57
N GLU A 306 2.82 39.16 -41.75
CA GLU A 306 3.80 39.43 -42.80
C GLU A 306 4.60 40.69 -42.44
N GLU A 307 5.90 40.61 -42.65
CA GLU A 307 6.86 41.65 -43.09
C GLU A 307 8.16 41.60 -42.29
N ASP A 308 9.19 40.94 -42.84
CA ASP A 308 10.39 41.68 -43.28
C ASP A 308 11.41 40.80 -44.02
N LYS A 309 11.88 41.35 -45.15
CA LYS A 309 12.89 40.75 -46.04
C LYS A 309 14.29 40.92 -45.45
N LYS A 310 15.10 39.84 -45.42
CA LYS A 310 16.47 39.70 -46.02
C LYS A 310 17.39 38.74 -45.24
N LYS A 311 17.71 37.60 -45.87
CA LYS A 311 19.05 37.08 -46.26
C LYS A 311 18.94 35.59 -46.61
N PRO A 312 19.70 35.07 -47.60
CA PRO A 312 19.64 33.64 -47.93
C PRO A 312 20.27 32.83 -46.79
N PHE A 313 19.47 31.97 -46.16
CA PHE A 313 19.94 30.99 -45.20
C PHE A 313 20.92 30.02 -45.88
N LYS A 314 22.10 29.80 -45.28
CA LYS A 314 22.93 28.63 -45.60
C LYS A 314 22.22 27.38 -45.05
N PRO A 315 22.12 26.27 -45.80
CA PRO A 315 21.55 25.05 -45.27
C PRO A 315 22.43 24.56 -44.12
N ILE A 316 21.88 24.50 -42.91
CA ILE A 316 22.48 23.72 -41.84
C ILE A 316 22.08 22.27 -42.15
N GLN A 317 23.04 21.46 -42.59
CA GLN A 317 22.88 20.01 -42.57
C GLN A 317 22.91 19.55 -41.11
N ALA A 318 21.76 19.68 -40.43
CA ALA A 318 21.50 18.88 -39.26
C ALA A 318 21.12 17.49 -39.77
N GLN A 319 21.95 16.49 -39.50
CA GLN A 319 21.51 15.10 -39.58
C GLN A 319 20.36 14.96 -38.59
N SER A 320 19.13 14.96 -39.09
CA SER A 320 17.98 14.42 -38.39
C SER A 320 18.28 12.94 -38.16
N SER A 321 18.65 12.57 -36.93
CA SER A 321 18.47 11.20 -36.46
C SER A 321 16.97 10.94 -36.42
N SER A 322 16.41 10.49 -37.54
CA SER A 322 15.09 9.86 -37.56
C SER A 322 15.22 8.54 -36.82
N GLU A 323 15.20 8.58 -35.49
CA GLU A 323 14.85 7.40 -34.73
C GLU A 323 13.37 7.17 -35.00
N THR A 324 13.09 6.33 -36.00
CA THR A 324 11.78 5.73 -36.18
C THR A 324 11.46 5.03 -34.86
N TYR A 325 10.42 5.53 -34.17
CA TYR A 325 9.90 4.92 -32.94
C TYR A 325 9.73 3.41 -33.19
N LYS A 326 10.53 2.60 -32.50
CA LYS A 326 10.30 1.16 -32.46
C LYS A 326 9.17 0.93 -31.47
N ASP A 327 8.08 0.37 -31.96
CA ASP A 327 6.98 -0.11 -31.15
C ASP A 327 7.50 -1.27 -30.29
N ASP A 328 7.99 -0.93 -29.09
CA ASP A 328 8.55 -1.91 -28.18
C ASP A 328 7.40 -2.75 -27.61
N ASN A 329 7.16 -3.92 -28.21
CA ASN A 329 6.18 -4.93 -27.79
C ASN A 329 6.13 -5.20 -26.27
N LYS A 330 7.24 -4.97 -25.55
CA LYS A 330 7.33 -5.10 -24.09
C LYS A 330 6.38 -4.16 -23.33
N MET A 331 6.13 -2.96 -23.86
CA MET A 331 5.30 -1.95 -23.18
C MET A 331 3.80 -2.22 -23.37
N ASN A 332 3.41 -2.67 -24.57
CA ASN A 332 2.06 -3.17 -24.82
C ASN A 332 1.76 -4.44 -23.99
N GLU A 333 2.78 -5.28 -23.79
CA GLU A 333 2.72 -6.43 -22.88
C GLU A 333 2.55 -6.01 -21.41
N LEU A 334 3.26 -4.97 -20.95
CA LEU A 334 3.10 -4.41 -19.60
C LEU A 334 1.71 -3.83 -19.37
N LEU A 335 1.17 -3.07 -20.34
CA LEU A 335 -0.21 -2.55 -20.26
C LEU A 335 -1.23 -3.67 -20.23
N LYS A 336 -1.05 -4.70 -21.07
CA LYS A 336 -1.92 -5.88 -21.07
C LYS A 336 -1.86 -6.62 -19.73
N LYS A 337 -0.67 -6.79 -19.16
CA LYS A 337 -0.45 -7.40 -17.84
C LYS A 337 -1.03 -6.57 -16.69
N LEU A 338 -0.93 -5.24 -16.76
CA LEU A 338 -1.56 -4.30 -15.82
C LEU A 338 -3.09 -4.44 -15.85
N LEU A 339 -3.67 -4.46 -17.04
CA LEU A 339 -5.12 -4.62 -17.23
C LEU A 339 -5.62 -6.02 -16.86
N GLU A 340 -4.79 -7.05 -17.00
CA GLU A 340 -5.10 -8.43 -16.62
C GLU A 340 -4.74 -8.75 -15.15
N ASN A 341 -4.13 -7.83 -14.40
CA ASN A 341 -3.54 -8.08 -13.06
C ASN A 341 -2.58 -9.29 -13.02
N LYS A 342 -1.78 -9.50 -14.09
CA LYS A 342 -0.86 -10.64 -14.21
C LYS A 342 0.59 -10.17 -14.23
N PHE A 343 1.18 -10.05 -13.05
CA PHE A 343 2.62 -9.80 -12.88
C PHE A 343 3.29 -11.08 -12.39
N GLY A 344 4.43 -11.44 -12.99
CA GLY A 344 5.06 -12.73 -12.72
C GLY A 344 6.59 -12.69 -12.57
N THR A 345 7.29 -11.63 -12.98
CA THR A 345 8.76 -11.56 -12.88
C THR A 345 9.24 -10.46 -11.92
N SER A 346 10.46 -10.60 -11.37
CA SER A 346 11.09 -9.61 -10.48
C SER A 346 11.26 -8.30 -11.22
N ASP A 347 11.69 -8.37 -12.47
CA ASP A 347 11.90 -7.22 -13.35
C ASP A 347 10.59 -6.47 -13.62
N GLU A 348 9.47 -7.18 -13.77
CA GLU A 348 8.14 -6.58 -13.97
C GLU A 348 7.66 -5.85 -12.70
N LEU A 349 7.87 -6.45 -11.54
CA LEU A 349 7.53 -5.85 -10.25
C LEU A 349 8.47 -4.68 -9.93
N GLU A 350 9.76 -4.79 -10.26
CA GLU A 350 10.74 -3.72 -10.09
C GLU A 350 10.38 -2.51 -10.93
N LEU A 351 9.94 -2.72 -12.16
CA LEU A 351 9.49 -1.65 -13.04
C LEU A 351 8.22 -0.96 -12.51
N LEU A 352 7.28 -1.73 -11.94
CA LEU A 352 6.00 -1.20 -11.45
C LEU A 352 6.16 -0.41 -10.14
N PHE A 353 6.99 -0.93 -9.24
CA PHE A 353 7.15 -0.40 -7.88
C PHE A 353 8.45 0.39 -7.66
N GLY A 354 9.33 0.45 -8.67
CA GLY A 354 10.62 1.15 -8.60
C GLY A 354 11.62 0.53 -7.62
N MET A 355 11.55 -0.79 -7.40
CA MET A 355 12.30 -1.49 -6.34
C MET A 355 12.93 -2.80 -6.82
N LYS A 356 14.19 -3.03 -6.46
CA LYS A 356 14.88 -4.28 -6.79
C LYS A 356 14.32 -5.46 -6.00
N PHE A 357 13.85 -6.48 -6.70
CA PHE A 357 13.49 -7.79 -6.14
C PHE A 357 14.63 -8.78 -6.39
N SER A 358 15.07 -9.52 -5.36
CA SER A 358 16.11 -10.55 -5.56
C SER A 358 15.58 -11.71 -6.41
N ASP A 359 16.35 -12.18 -7.38
CA ASP A 359 15.96 -13.21 -8.36
C ASP A 359 15.46 -14.53 -7.73
N ASP A 360 15.96 -14.89 -6.54
CA ASP A 360 15.52 -16.09 -5.80
C ASP A 360 14.10 -15.97 -5.24
N ASN A 361 13.62 -14.75 -4.96
CA ASN A 361 12.29 -14.51 -4.39
C ASN A 361 11.19 -14.63 -5.44
N THR A 362 11.50 -14.39 -6.71
CA THR A 362 10.54 -14.46 -7.82
C THR A 362 10.24 -15.89 -8.24
N GLY A 363 11.26 -16.75 -8.22
CA GLY A 363 11.12 -18.19 -8.46
C GLY A 363 10.32 -18.88 -7.35
N GLU A 364 10.51 -18.47 -6.10
CA GLU A 364 9.67 -18.91 -4.98
C GLU A 364 8.28 -18.28 -4.99
N PHE A 365 8.14 -17.00 -5.36
CA PHE A 365 6.84 -16.36 -5.56
C PHE A 365 6.02 -17.13 -6.59
N ASN A 366 6.59 -17.42 -7.77
CA ASN A 366 5.95 -18.25 -8.78
C ASN A 366 5.80 -19.72 -8.36
N LYS A 367 6.69 -20.30 -7.55
CA LYS A 367 6.51 -21.66 -6.99
C LYS A 367 5.39 -21.71 -5.97
N ILE A 368 5.23 -20.72 -5.10
CA ILE A 368 4.11 -20.66 -4.16
C ILE A 368 2.78 -20.48 -4.94
N ILE A 369 2.83 -19.75 -6.06
CA ILE A 369 1.70 -19.59 -6.99
C ILE A 369 1.44 -20.87 -7.84
N SER A 370 2.48 -21.60 -8.28
CA SER A 370 2.36 -22.75 -9.21
C SER A 370 2.39 -24.14 -8.57
N GLN A 371 2.98 -24.32 -7.39
CA GLN A 371 3.04 -25.62 -6.70
C GLN A 371 1.70 -26.05 -6.12
N ASN A 372 0.72 -25.13 -6.05
CA ASN A 372 -0.65 -25.44 -5.66
C ASN A 372 -1.60 -25.64 -6.86
N THR A 373 -1.11 -25.44 -8.09
CA THR A 373 -1.83 -25.83 -9.30
C THR A 373 -1.51 -27.28 -9.64
N ALA A 374 -2.11 -28.23 -8.91
CA ALA A 374 -2.41 -29.52 -9.52
C ALA A 374 -3.47 -29.26 -10.60
N GLN A 375 -2.99 -28.99 -11.81
CA GLN A 375 -3.71 -28.87 -13.07
C GLN A 375 -4.92 -29.83 -13.12
N LYS A 376 -6.13 -29.27 -13.23
CA LYS A 376 -7.15 -29.89 -14.08
C LYS A 376 -7.13 -29.15 -15.40
N SER A 377 -6.31 -29.65 -16.32
CA SER A 377 -6.47 -29.38 -17.73
C SER A 377 -7.90 -29.79 -18.13
N ILE A 378 -8.74 -28.81 -18.47
CA ILE A 378 -9.96 -29.08 -19.23
C ILE A 378 -9.49 -29.33 -20.66
N ASP A 379 -9.51 -30.60 -21.06
CA ASP A 379 -9.23 -31.06 -22.42
C ASP A 379 -10.43 -30.65 -23.30
N ILE A 380 -10.27 -29.56 -24.05
CA ILE A 380 -11.25 -29.18 -25.08
C ILE A 380 -10.79 -29.83 -26.38
N LYS A 381 -11.30 -31.02 -26.67
CA LYS A 381 -11.29 -31.56 -28.03
C LYS A 381 -12.41 -30.90 -28.84
N ALA A 382 -12.03 -30.54 -30.07
CA ALA A 382 -12.85 -29.93 -31.11
C ALA A 382 -14.09 -30.76 -31.48
#